data_AF-A0A1G7RAW7-F1
#
_entry.id   AF-A0A1G7RAW7-F1
#
_cell.length_a   1.000
_cell.length_b   1.000
_cell.length_c   1.000
_cell.angle_alpha   90.00
_cell.angle_beta   90.00
_cell.angle_gamma   90.00
#
_symmetry.space_group_name_H-M   'P 1'
#
loop_
_entity.id
_entity.type
_entity.pdbx_description
1 polymer ?
#
loop_
_entity_poly.entity_id
_entity_poly.type
_entity_poly.pdbx_seq_one_letter_code
_entity_poly.pdbx_strand_id
1 'polypeptide(L)'
;MTRRTAPGPSRTSRLPRLAVAAACCALLAACSSQESGYGGKDGRDQGVASVKTPKGEGGAGKTSGGSGGSRAGAAGNGKGGKKGVMIPMTASNDEMAAIDGAWMDCLESHGVQMVKKPRTGQKLIKNDESREPAAAYRACADKEPYPDPLLDKDTNPHYAEQTKALMACLNSHGIEVSGDWDDEFWTWGKVAPKLAHDDEARHKVRDTCYVESYKW
;
A
#
# COMPACT_ATOMS: atom_id res chain seq x y z
N MET A 1 -69.30 25.97 -8.54
CA MET A 1 -69.14 24.73 -7.75
C MET A 1 -67.90 24.88 -6.90
N THR A 2 -68.09 24.81 -5.59
CA THR A 2 -67.29 25.43 -4.54
C THR A 2 -66.15 24.52 -4.08
N ARG A 3 -64.91 25.04 -4.06
CA ARG A 3 -63.74 24.40 -3.44
C ARG A 3 -63.99 24.21 -1.94
N ARG A 4 -63.75 23.01 -1.40
CA ARG A 4 -63.64 22.77 0.05
C ARG A 4 -62.19 22.44 0.40
N THR A 5 -61.57 23.38 1.07
CA THR A 5 -60.28 23.30 1.77
C THR A 5 -60.49 22.56 3.10
N ALA A 6 -59.63 21.60 3.44
CA ALA A 6 -59.65 20.93 4.74
C ALA A 6 -58.72 21.63 5.75
N PRO A 7 -59.08 21.68 7.06
CA PRO A 7 -58.33 22.37 8.10
C PRO A 7 -57.24 21.51 8.76
N GLY A 8 -56.06 22.10 9.03
CA GLY A 8 -55.25 21.78 10.23
C GLY A 8 -55.86 22.48 11.47
N PRO A 9 -55.31 22.41 12.71
CA PRO A 9 -53.96 22.04 13.17
C PRO A 9 -53.95 21.12 14.42
N SER A 10 -52.77 20.83 15.01
CA SER A 10 -52.61 20.65 16.48
C SER A 10 -51.13 20.76 16.90
N ARG A 11 -50.83 21.78 17.71
CA ARG A 11 -49.62 21.95 18.53
C ARG A 11 -49.74 21.14 19.82
N THR A 12 -48.61 20.71 20.40
CA THR A 12 -48.27 20.54 21.84
C THR A 12 -47.20 19.43 21.94
N SER A 13 -46.11 19.46 22.72
CA SER A 13 -45.70 20.24 23.89
C SER A 13 -44.17 20.33 23.96
N ARG A 14 -43.65 21.47 24.46
CA ARG A 14 -42.29 21.60 25.01
C ARG A 14 -42.31 21.19 26.48
N LEU A 15 -41.28 20.52 26.99
CA LEU A 15 -40.75 20.69 28.36
C LEU A 15 -39.26 20.31 28.44
N PRO A 16 -38.51 20.77 29.48
CA PRO A 16 -37.08 21.12 29.40
C PRO A 16 -36.16 20.40 30.40
N ARG A 17 -34.86 20.81 30.41
CA ARG A 17 -33.81 20.69 31.46
C ARG A 17 -33.12 19.30 31.54
N LEU A 18 -31.79 19.18 31.56
CA LEU A 18 -30.85 19.71 32.56
C LEU A 18 -29.40 19.68 32.02
N ALA A 19 -28.64 20.72 32.34
CA ALA A 19 -27.20 20.80 32.17
C ALA A 19 -26.47 20.19 33.38
N VAL A 20 -25.37 19.47 33.14
CA VAL A 20 -24.30 19.25 34.14
C VAL A 20 -22.97 19.45 33.43
N ALA A 21 -22.22 20.44 33.90
CA ALA A 21 -20.84 20.73 33.54
C ALA A 21 -19.93 20.31 34.71
N ALA A 22 -18.75 19.77 34.41
CA ALA A 22 -17.49 19.85 35.20
C ALA A 22 -16.47 18.92 34.53
N ALA A 23 -15.44 19.42 33.85
CA ALA A 23 -14.20 20.01 34.39
C ALA A 23 -13.20 18.94 34.89
N CYS A 24 -12.10 18.78 34.15
CA CYS A 24 -10.75 18.53 34.67
C CYS A 24 -9.73 18.66 33.52
N CYS A 25 -9.16 19.85 33.39
CA CYS A 25 -7.91 20.09 32.66
C CYS A 25 -6.77 20.23 33.67
N ALA A 26 -5.57 19.88 33.18
CA ALA A 26 -4.24 20.18 33.72
C ALA A 26 -3.75 19.32 34.89
N LEU A 27 -2.66 18.59 34.64
CA LEU A 27 -1.30 18.94 35.07
C LEU A 27 -0.37 17.76 34.75
N LEU A 28 0.71 18.01 34.00
CA LEU A 28 2.04 17.39 34.18
C LEU A 28 3.01 18.06 33.19
N ALA A 29 3.45 19.25 33.58
CA ALA A 29 4.67 19.86 33.10
C ALA A 29 5.75 19.73 34.18
N ALA A 30 6.99 19.57 33.72
CA ALA A 30 8.26 19.74 34.41
C ALA A 30 8.78 18.59 35.31
N CYS A 31 9.84 17.95 34.84
CA CYS A 31 11.13 18.09 35.53
C CYS A 31 12.29 17.94 34.53
N SER A 32 12.79 19.09 34.10
CA SER A 32 14.13 19.31 33.57
C SER A 32 15.13 19.47 34.72
N SER A 33 16.37 19.09 34.46
CA SER A 33 17.61 19.55 35.11
C SER A 33 18.01 18.90 36.44
N GLN A 34 19.06 18.08 36.37
CA GLN A 34 20.12 18.14 37.38
C GLN A 34 21.50 17.90 36.73
N GLU A 35 22.22 18.99 36.49
CA GLU A 35 23.67 18.97 36.34
C GLU A 35 24.29 18.72 37.72
N SER A 36 25.23 17.80 37.80
CA SER A 36 26.17 17.66 38.92
C SER A 36 27.45 17.05 38.36
N GLY A 37 28.40 17.91 38.00
CA GLY A 37 29.77 17.50 37.76
C GLY A 37 30.49 17.27 39.08
N TYR A 38 31.18 16.14 39.22
CA TYR A 38 32.44 16.02 39.98
C TYR A 38 33.14 14.72 39.53
N GLY A 39 34.42 14.84 39.19
CA GLY A 39 35.23 13.76 38.62
C GLY A 39 35.61 12.66 39.61
N GLY A 40 36.06 11.52 39.06
CA GLY A 40 36.67 10.44 39.83
C GLY A 40 36.89 9.22 38.95
N LYS A 41 38.15 8.81 38.81
CA LYS A 41 38.60 7.62 38.08
C LYS A 41 38.18 6.31 38.77
N ASP A 42 38.40 5.23 38.02
CA ASP A 42 38.67 3.86 38.45
C ASP A 42 37.50 2.87 38.41
N GLY A 43 37.54 2.04 37.36
CA GLY A 43 37.55 0.58 37.48
C GLY A 43 36.31 -0.09 38.07
N ARG A 44 35.55 -0.74 37.18
CA ARG A 44 35.30 -2.18 37.30
C ARG A 44 34.59 -2.73 36.07
N ASP A 45 35.29 -3.61 35.38
CA ASP A 45 34.75 -4.67 34.56
C ASP A 45 33.67 -5.44 35.34
N GLN A 46 32.50 -5.61 34.73
CA GLN A 46 31.65 -6.77 34.97
C GLN A 46 31.49 -7.51 33.64
N GLY A 47 32.26 -8.59 33.54
CA GLY A 47 32.36 -9.44 32.38
C GLY A 47 31.06 -10.18 32.10
N VAL A 48 30.62 -10.10 30.84
CA VAL A 48 29.79 -11.12 30.22
C VAL A 48 30.68 -12.29 29.80
N ALA A 49 30.21 -13.50 30.08
CA ALA A 49 30.96 -14.74 29.96
C ALA A 49 31.52 -14.97 28.55
N SER A 50 32.83 -15.16 28.47
CA SER A 50 33.53 -15.63 27.28
C SER A 50 33.18 -17.10 27.01
N VAL A 51 32.44 -17.37 25.94
CA VAL A 51 32.48 -18.69 25.29
C VAL A 51 33.70 -18.71 24.38
N LYS A 52 34.69 -19.53 24.73
CA LYS A 52 35.87 -19.79 23.88
C LYS A 52 35.43 -20.37 22.53
N THR A 53 35.65 -19.64 21.45
CA THR A 53 35.70 -20.17 20.09
C THR A 53 37.14 -20.59 19.78
N PRO A 54 37.40 -21.76 19.19
CA PRO A 54 38.75 -22.13 18.78
C PRO A 54 39.25 -21.24 17.64
N LYS A 55 40.54 -20.91 17.77
CA LYS A 55 41.39 -20.09 16.92
C LYS A 55 41.51 -20.69 15.51
N GLY A 56 41.14 -19.91 14.51
CA GLY A 56 41.51 -20.06 13.10
C GLY A 56 41.83 -18.68 12.54
N GLU A 57 43.07 -18.51 12.09
CA GLU A 57 43.71 -17.26 11.71
C GLU A 57 43.23 -16.69 10.36
N GLY A 58 43.02 -15.35 10.33
CA GLY A 58 43.17 -14.46 9.17
C GLY A 58 42.07 -14.50 8.09
N GLY A 59 41.39 -13.43 7.69
CA GLY A 59 41.52 -12.01 8.02
C GLY A 59 40.44 -11.18 7.29
N ALA A 60 39.98 -10.14 7.99
CA ALA A 60 39.46 -8.85 7.54
C ALA A 60 38.39 -8.75 6.41
N GLY A 61 37.17 -8.37 6.81
CA GLY A 61 36.18 -7.71 5.97
C GLY A 61 34.79 -7.65 6.61
N LYS A 62 34.57 -6.69 7.52
CA LYS A 62 33.36 -6.53 8.36
C LYS A 62 32.04 -6.52 7.57
N THR A 63 31.21 -7.52 7.80
CA THR A 63 29.74 -7.45 7.82
C THR A 63 29.28 -7.28 9.26
N SER A 64 28.53 -6.23 9.56
CA SER A 64 27.66 -6.16 10.74
C SER A 64 26.27 -5.75 10.30
N GLY A 65 25.37 -6.73 10.27
CA GLY A 65 23.94 -6.52 10.09
C GLY A 65 23.32 -5.88 11.32
N GLY A 66 22.52 -4.84 11.10
CA GLY A 66 21.45 -4.44 11.99
C GLY A 66 20.17 -5.11 11.53
N SER A 67 19.63 -6.00 12.37
CA SER A 67 18.33 -6.63 12.18
C SER A 67 17.23 -5.59 12.40
N GLY A 68 16.59 -5.16 11.33
CA GLY A 68 15.37 -4.36 11.32
C GLY A 68 14.50 -4.86 10.17
N GLY A 69 13.36 -5.46 10.49
CA GLY A 69 12.47 -6.09 9.53
C GLY A 69 11.96 -5.09 8.49
N SER A 70 12.51 -5.18 7.29
CA SER A 70 11.88 -4.71 6.06
C SER A 70 12.07 -5.83 5.06
N ARG A 71 10.97 -6.45 4.62
CA ARG A 71 10.98 -7.30 3.43
C ARG A 71 11.23 -6.39 2.23
N ALA A 72 12.47 -5.96 2.07
CA ALA A 72 12.95 -5.35 0.85
C ALA A 72 12.71 -6.37 -0.27
N GLY A 73 11.97 -5.94 -1.29
CA GLY A 73 11.54 -6.76 -2.40
C GLY A 73 12.66 -7.67 -2.88
N ALA A 74 12.35 -8.96 -2.95
CA ALA A 74 13.20 -9.92 -3.61
C ALA A 74 13.37 -9.43 -5.06
N ALA A 75 14.56 -8.95 -5.39
CA ALA A 75 14.99 -8.82 -6.77
C ALA A 75 14.86 -10.21 -7.40
N GLY A 76 13.84 -10.39 -8.24
CA GLY A 76 13.55 -11.64 -8.91
C GLY A 76 14.65 -11.97 -9.92
N ASN A 77 15.74 -12.58 -9.47
CA ASN A 77 16.70 -13.27 -10.34
C ASN A 77 16.11 -14.62 -10.78
N GLY A 78 15.00 -14.57 -11.51
CA GLY A 78 14.54 -15.68 -12.35
C GLY A 78 15.21 -15.57 -13.72
N LYS A 79 15.80 -16.66 -14.22
CA LYS A 79 16.40 -16.73 -15.57
C LYS A 79 15.35 -16.35 -16.62
N GLY A 80 15.36 -15.09 -17.06
CA GLY A 80 14.40 -14.53 -18.03
C GLY A 80 13.45 -13.45 -17.49
N GLY A 81 13.57 -13.04 -16.22
CA GLY A 81 12.68 -12.05 -15.60
C GLY A 81 12.84 -10.64 -16.19
N LYS A 82 11.71 -9.93 -16.34
CA LYS A 82 11.69 -8.50 -16.63
C LYS A 82 12.54 -7.78 -15.55
N LYS A 83 13.41 -6.85 -15.96
CA LYS A 83 14.15 -6.02 -15.01
C LYS A 83 13.15 -5.10 -14.31
N GLY A 84 13.17 -5.05 -12.98
CA GLY A 84 12.26 -4.21 -12.22
C GLY A 84 11.84 -4.78 -10.87
N VAL A 85 10.81 -4.15 -10.30
CA VAL A 85 10.17 -4.57 -9.06
C VAL A 85 8.80 -5.16 -9.41
N MET A 86 8.62 -6.45 -9.11
CA MET A 86 7.32 -7.10 -9.28
C MET A 86 6.32 -6.49 -8.31
N ILE A 87 5.16 -6.06 -8.81
CA ILE A 87 4.00 -5.72 -8.00
C ILE A 87 3.28 -7.04 -7.68
N PRO A 88 3.30 -7.51 -6.43
CA PRO A 88 2.57 -8.72 -6.08
C PRO A 88 1.07 -8.50 -6.24
N MET A 89 0.34 -9.54 -6.63
CA MET A 89 -1.12 -9.50 -6.79
C MET A 89 -1.88 -9.01 -5.55
N THR A 90 -1.31 -9.20 -4.36
CA THR A 90 -1.89 -8.82 -3.07
C THR A 90 -1.26 -7.53 -2.50
N ALA A 91 -0.57 -6.75 -3.33
CA ALA A 91 0.04 -5.49 -2.88
C ALA A 91 -1.04 -4.56 -2.33
N SER A 92 -0.84 -4.11 -1.09
CA SER A 92 -1.65 -3.03 -0.53
C SER A 92 -1.42 -1.72 -1.30
N ASN A 93 -2.35 -0.77 -1.16
CA ASN A 93 -2.21 0.55 -1.78
C ASN A 93 -0.92 1.27 -1.32
N ASP A 94 -0.51 1.08 -0.07
CA ASP A 94 0.71 1.68 0.48
C ASP A 94 1.96 1.04 -0.12
N GLU A 95 1.94 -0.28 -0.34
CA GLU A 95 3.05 -0.98 -1.01
C GLU A 95 3.15 -0.58 -2.49
N MET A 96 2.03 -0.51 -3.21
CA MET A 96 2.01 -0.01 -4.58
C MET A 96 2.53 1.43 -4.65
N ALA A 97 2.08 2.30 -3.75
CA ALA A 97 2.55 3.68 -3.68
C ALA A 97 4.05 3.79 -3.36
N ALA A 98 4.59 2.89 -2.54
CA ALA A 98 6.02 2.84 -2.24
C ALA A 98 6.84 2.37 -3.45
N ILE A 99 6.37 1.35 -4.17
CA ILE A 99 7.00 0.83 -5.39
C ILE A 99 7.00 1.92 -6.49
N ASP A 100 5.84 2.51 -6.76
CA ASP A 100 5.69 3.61 -7.72
C ASP A 100 6.52 4.82 -7.32
N GLY A 101 6.52 5.17 -6.02
CA GLY A 101 7.31 6.28 -5.49
C GLY A 101 8.80 6.10 -5.75
N ALA A 102 9.35 4.91 -5.48
CA ALA A 102 10.76 4.61 -5.71
C ALA A 102 11.17 4.70 -7.19
N TRP A 103 10.29 4.29 -8.10
CA TRP A 103 10.49 4.44 -9.54
C TRP A 103 10.46 5.90 -9.97
N MET A 104 9.44 6.66 -9.55
CA MET A 104 9.28 8.06 -9.89
C MET A 104 10.41 8.93 -9.33
N ASP A 105 10.87 8.67 -8.10
CA ASP A 105 12.00 9.37 -7.51
C ASP A 105 13.30 9.10 -8.28
N CYS A 106 13.49 7.87 -8.75
CA CYS A 106 14.63 7.55 -9.63
C CYS A 106 14.55 8.35 -10.94
N LEU A 107 13.41 8.32 -11.62
CA LEU A 107 13.24 9.04 -12.88
C LEU A 107 13.46 10.55 -12.73
N GLU A 108 12.92 11.15 -11.67
CA GLU A 108 13.10 12.58 -11.36
C GLU A 108 14.58 12.90 -11.12
N SER A 109 15.30 12.07 -10.35
CA SER A 109 16.74 12.24 -10.12
C SER A 109 17.60 12.11 -11.38
N HIS A 110 17.08 11.43 -12.41
CA HIS A 110 17.70 11.27 -13.72
C HIS A 110 17.15 12.23 -14.79
N GLY A 111 16.41 13.26 -14.38
CA GLY A 111 16.03 14.39 -15.25
C GLY A 111 14.71 14.23 -16.01
N VAL A 112 13.88 13.24 -15.67
CA VAL A 112 12.50 13.15 -16.17
C VAL A 112 11.67 14.26 -15.55
N GLN A 113 10.94 15.01 -16.38
CA GLN A 113 10.06 16.07 -15.90
C GLN A 113 8.81 15.49 -15.26
N MET A 114 8.63 15.79 -13.97
CA MET A 114 7.43 15.45 -13.22
C MET A 114 6.46 16.62 -13.15
N VAL A 115 5.16 16.34 -13.24
CA VAL A 115 4.07 17.27 -12.94
C VAL A 115 3.31 16.77 -11.72
N LYS A 116 2.94 17.68 -10.82
CA LYS A 116 2.12 17.34 -9.65
C LYS A 116 0.65 17.53 -9.98
N LYS A 117 -0.19 16.53 -9.70
CA LYS A 117 -1.65 16.70 -9.77
C LYS A 117 -2.08 17.73 -8.70
N PRO A 118 -2.78 18.82 -9.07
CA PRO A 118 -3.07 19.93 -8.15
C PRO A 118 -4.00 19.54 -6.99
N ARG A 119 -4.82 18.48 -7.13
CA ARG A 119 -5.73 18.01 -6.07
C ARG A 119 -5.15 16.95 -5.14
N THR A 120 -4.22 16.11 -5.63
CA THR A 120 -3.73 14.95 -4.89
C THR A 120 -2.26 15.04 -4.53
N GLY A 121 -1.51 15.99 -5.11
CA GLY A 121 -0.06 16.10 -4.96
C GLY A 121 0.73 14.96 -5.63
N GLN A 122 0.05 14.00 -6.26
CA GLN A 122 0.67 12.84 -6.92
C GLN A 122 1.60 13.31 -8.05
N LYS A 123 2.82 12.78 -8.08
CA LYS A 123 3.77 12.97 -9.19
C LYS A 123 3.30 12.17 -10.40
N LEU A 124 3.35 12.79 -11.57
CA LEU A 124 3.12 12.15 -12.87
C LEU A 124 4.27 12.53 -13.80
N ILE A 125 4.59 11.64 -14.72
CA ILE A 125 5.52 11.93 -15.81
C ILE A 125 4.81 12.85 -16.81
N LYS A 126 5.43 13.97 -17.17
CA LYS A 126 4.82 14.97 -18.06
C LYS A 126 4.54 14.44 -19.48
N ASN A 127 5.38 13.53 -19.97
CA ASN A 127 5.29 12.95 -21.31
C ASN A 127 5.71 11.47 -21.25
N ASP A 128 4.90 10.65 -20.58
CA ASP A 128 5.21 9.25 -20.31
C ASP A 128 5.40 8.42 -21.59
N GLU A 129 4.56 8.68 -22.60
CA GLU A 129 4.60 8.00 -23.91
C GLU A 129 5.96 8.12 -24.60
N SER A 130 6.66 9.25 -24.42
CA SER A 130 7.95 9.48 -25.07
C SER A 130 9.12 8.74 -24.43
N ARG A 131 8.98 8.28 -23.17
CA ARG A 131 10.08 7.77 -22.33
C ARG A 131 11.38 8.61 -22.42
N GLU A 132 11.24 9.93 -22.48
CA GLU A 132 12.36 10.87 -22.51
C GLU A 132 12.68 11.41 -21.10
N PRO A 133 13.98 11.52 -20.72
CA PRO A 133 15.17 11.04 -21.42
C PRO A 133 15.37 9.52 -21.33
N ALA A 134 15.62 8.85 -22.47
CA ALA A 134 15.77 7.39 -22.52
C ALA A 134 16.91 6.82 -21.64
N ALA A 135 17.88 7.65 -21.26
CA ALA A 135 18.95 7.28 -20.33
C ALA A 135 18.43 7.12 -18.89
N ALA A 136 17.44 7.92 -18.46
CA ALA A 136 16.83 7.82 -17.14
C ALA A 136 16.09 6.49 -16.97
N TYR A 137 15.24 6.14 -17.94
CA TYR A 137 14.51 4.88 -17.92
C TYR A 137 15.45 3.66 -17.91
N ARG A 138 16.57 3.73 -18.63
CA ARG A 138 17.60 2.67 -18.58
C ARG A 138 18.30 2.59 -17.23
N ALA A 139 18.64 3.73 -16.62
CA ALA A 139 19.28 3.79 -15.31
C ALA A 139 18.34 3.29 -14.20
N CYS A 140 17.05 3.55 -14.34
CA CYS A 140 16.05 3.19 -13.35
C CYS A 140 15.42 1.80 -13.57
N ALA A 141 15.72 1.10 -14.66
CA ALA A 141 15.01 -0.12 -15.08
C ALA A 141 14.84 -1.19 -13.98
N ASP A 142 15.80 -1.29 -13.06
CA ASP A 142 15.74 -2.23 -11.93
C ASP A 142 14.68 -1.84 -10.86
N LYS A 143 14.11 -0.64 -10.96
CA LYS A 143 13.02 -0.12 -10.13
C LYS A 143 11.70 -0.03 -10.88
N GLU A 144 11.67 -0.31 -12.18
CA GLU A 144 10.45 -0.23 -12.99
C GLU A 144 9.41 -1.20 -12.43
N PRO A 145 8.24 -0.73 -11.98
CA PRO A 145 7.20 -1.60 -11.49
C PRO A 145 6.68 -2.45 -12.65
N TYR A 146 6.56 -3.77 -12.45
CA TYR A 146 5.95 -4.65 -13.44
C TYR A 146 4.90 -5.56 -12.78
N PRO A 147 3.79 -5.85 -13.46
CA PRO A 147 2.76 -6.74 -12.91
C PRO A 147 3.31 -8.16 -12.75
N ASP A 148 2.80 -8.89 -11.77
CA ASP A 148 3.09 -10.32 -11.61
C ASP A 148 2.95 -11.06 -12.96
N PRO A 149 3.93 -11.88 -13.41
CA PRO A 149 3.83 -12.65 -14.64
C PRO A 149 2.57 -13.52 -14.73
N LEU A 150 1.98 -13.91 -13.59
CA LEU A 150 0.67 -14.55 -13.55
C LEU A 150 -0.45 -13.72 -14.20
N LEU A 151 -0.36 -12.40 -14.14
CA LEU A 151 -1.34 -11.48 -14.72
C LEU A 151 -0.99 -11.08 -16.16
N ASP A 152 0.11 -11.59 -16.72
CA ASP A 152 0.56 -11.28 -18.08
C ASP A 152 0.04 -12.34 -19.05
N LYS A 153 -0.91 -11.95 -19.91
CA LYS A 153 -1.56 -12.82 -20.90
C LYS A 153 -0.59 -13.47 -21.89
N ASP A 154 0.55 -12.82 -22.15
CA ASP A 154 1.53 -13.29 -23.14
C ASP A 154 2.46 -14.34 -22.52
N THR A 155 2.60 -14.35 -21.20
CA THR A 155 3.51 -15.27 -20.48
C THR A 155 2.80 -16.36 -19.69
N ASN A 156 1.53 -16.16 -19.33
CA ASN A 156 0.74 -17.12 -18.57
C ASN A 156 -0.15 -17.98 -19.50
N PRO A 157 0.16 -19.27 -19.70
CA PRO A 157 -0.65 -20.15 -20.55
C PRO A 157 -2.05 -20.44 -19.99
N HIS A 158 -2.29 -20.17 -18.70
CA HIS A 158 -3.58 -20.37 -18.03
C HIS A 158 -4.39 -19.07 -17.89
N TYR A 159 -3.90 -17.94 -18.43
CA TYR A 159 -4.51 -16.64 -18.24
C TYR A 159 -6.00 -16.60 -18.56
N ALA A 160 -6.40 -17.22 -19.68
CA ALA A 160 -7.79 -17.26 -20.13
C ALA A 160 -8.70 -18.02 -19.13
N GLU A 161 -8.25 -19.16 -18.61
CA GLU A 161 -9.03 -19.96 -17.65
C GLU A 161 -9.12 -19.27 -16.29
N GLN A 162 -7.99 -18.71 -15.81
CA GLN A 162 -7.92 -18.00 -14.54
C GLN A 162 -8.74 -16.70 -14.57
N THR A 163 -8.74 -15.99 -15.69
CA THR A 163 -9.59 -14.80 -15.89
C THR A 163 -11.07 -15.16 -15.83
N LYS A 164 -11.50 -16.25 -16.48
CA LYS A 164 -12.89 -16.73 -16.40
C LYS A 164 -13.27 -17.15 -14.98
N ALA A 165 -12.37 -17.83 -14.26
CA ALA A 165 -12.57 -18.20 -12.86
C ALA A 165 -12.72 -16.96 -11.97
N LEU A 166 -11.91 -15.92 -12.21
CA LEU A 166 -12.00 -14.66 -11.49
C LEU A 166 -13.33 -13.95 -11.73
N MET A 167 -13.76 -13.83 -12.98
CA MET A 167 -15.08 -13.28 -13.31
C MET A 167 -16.21 -14.07 -12.64
N ALA A 168 -16.16 -15.41 -12.69
CA ALA A 168 -17.16 -16.26 -12.05
C ALA A 168 -17.20 -16.06 -10.52
N CYS A 169 -16.03 -15.96 -9.88
CA CYS A 169 -15.93 -15.67 -8.45
C CYS A 169 -16.54 -14.31 -8.11
N LEU A 170 -16.16 -13.24 -8.81
CA LEU A 170 -16.70 -11.89 -8.58
C LEU A 170 -18.23 -11.87 -8.70
N ASN A 171 -18.76 -12.49 -9.75
CA ASN A 171 -20.20 -12.63 -9.97
C ASN A 171 -20.88 -13.38 -8.81
N SER A 172 -20.27 -14.46 -8.30
CA SER A 172 -20.81 -15.22 -7.16
C SER A 172 -20.86 -14.41 -5.85
N HIS A 173 -19.96 -13.44 -5.70
CA HIS A 173 -19.95 -12.51 -4.57
C HIS A 173 -20.85 -11.28 -4.77
N GLY A 174 -21.51 -11.17 -5.92
CA GLY A 174 -22.44 -10.09 -6.24
C GLY A 174 -21.76 -8.84 -6.81
N ILE A 175 -20.60 -9.00 -7.43
CA ILE A 175 -19.95 -7.96 -8.25
C ILE A 175 -20.08 -8.42 -9.70
N GLU A 176 -21.02 -7.81 -10.44
CA GLU A 176 -21.30 -8.21 -11.81
C GLU A 176 -20.16 -7.80 -12.74
N VAL A 177 -19.60 -8.78 -13.46
CA VAL A 177 -18.51 -8.58 -14.43
C VAL A 177 -18.78 -9.44 -15.65
N SER A 178 -18.56 -8.87 -16.83
CA SER A 178 -18.70 -9.56 -18.12
C SER A 178 -17.65 -9.06 -19.11
N GLY A 179 -17.42 -9.82 -20.18
CA GLY A 179 -16.40 -9.55 -21.20
C GLY A 179 -15.66 -10.83 -21.57
N ASP A 180 -14.89 -10.77 -22.64
CA ASP A 180 -13.96 -11.83 -23.00
C ASP A 180 -12.63 -11.68 -22.25
N TRP A 181 -11.88 -12.77 -22.18
CA TRP A 181 -10.59 -12.81 -21.47
C TRP A 181 -9.48 -12.09 -22.24
N ASP A 182 -9.68 -11.82 -23.54
CA ASP A 182 -8.77 -11.10 -24.41
C ASP A 182 -9.13 -9.62 -24.60
N ASP A 183 -10.30 -9.20 -24.09
CA ASP A 183 -10.71 -7.80 -24.07
C ASP A 183 -9.75 -6.97 -23.21
N GLU A 184 -9.41 -5.77 -23.70
CA GLU A 184 -8.57 -4.81 -22.97
C GLU A 184 -9.25 -4.35 -21.66
N PHE A 185 -10.59 -4.37 -21.63
CA PHE A 185 -11.38 -3.93 -20.48
C PHE A 185 -12.61 -4.82 -20.27
N TRP A 186 -12.85 -5.21 -19.02
CA TRP A 186 -14.10 -5.87 -18.63
C TRP A 186 -15.23 -4.85 -18.47
N THR A 187 -16.45 -5.30 -18.72
CA THR A 187 -17.66 -4.56 -18.42
C THR A 187 -18.08 -4.83 -16.98
N TRP A 188 -18.10 -3.77 -16.18
CA TRP A 188 -18.58 -3.78 -14.81
C TRP A 188 -20.08 -3.49 -14.77
N GLY A 189 -20.84 -4.38 -14.16
CA GLY A 189 -22.29 -4.28 -14.01
C GLY A 189 -22.70 -3.79 -12.61
N LYS A 190 -23.79 -4.36 -12.10
CA LYS A 190 -24.33 -4.03 -10.77
C LYS A 190 -23.47 -4.63 -9.66
N VAL A 191 -23.43 -3.92 -8.54
CA VAL A 191 -22.89 -4.42 -7.28
C VAL A 191 -24.04 -4.69 -6.33
N ALA A 192 -24.02 -5.84 -5.65
CA ALA A 192 -25.02 -6.22 -4.66
C ALA A 192 -25.16 -5.11 -3.59
N PRO A 193 -26.38 -4.79 -3.11
CA PRO A 193 -26.60 -3.66 -2.20
C PRO A 193 -25.71 -3.67 -0.95
N LYS A 194 -25.40 -4.86 -0.41
CA LYS A 194 -24.52 -5.05 0.75
C LYS A 194 -23.05 -4.63 0.52
N LEU A 195 -22.62 -4.51 -0.73
CA LEU A 195 -21.25 -4.14 -1.13
C LEU A 195 -21.19 -2.73 -1.76
N ALA A 196 -22.34 -2.16 -2.14
CA ALA A 196 -22.40 -0.94 -2.95
C ALA A 196 -21.78 0.29 -2.29
N HIS A 197 -21.76 0.35 -0.95
CA HIS A 197 -21.21 1.45 -0.17
C HIS A 197 -20.06 1.03 0.75
N ASP A 198 -19.55 -0.19 0.57
CA ASP A 198 -18.49 -0.76 1.40
C ASP A 198 -17.28 -1.08 0.51
N ASP A 199 -16.41 -0.08 0.34
CA ASP A 199 -15.23 -0.17 -0.51
C ASP A 199 -14.23 -1.22 0.00
N GLU A 200 -14.13 -1.36 1.32
CA GLU A 200 -13.27 -2.35 1.97
C GLU A 200 -13.79 -3.77 1.69
N ALA A 201 -15.09 -4.02 1.84
CA ALA A 201 -15.67 -5.32 1.54
C ALA A 201 -15.53 -5.67 0.04
N ARG A 202 -15.67 -4.70 -0.88
CA ARG A 202 -15.41 -4.93 -2.30
C ARG A 202 -13.95 -5.27 -2.58
N HIS A 203 -13.02 -4.56 -1.95
CA HIS A 203 -11.59 -4.83 -2.06
C HIS A 203 -11.28 -6.25 -1.59
N LYS A 204 -11.78 -6.63 -0.41
CA LYS A 204 -11.60 -7.96 0.16
C LYS A 204 -12.16 -9.08 -0.73
N VAL A 205 -13.35 -8.89 -1.30
CA VAL A 205 -13.94 -9.85 -2.25
C VAL A 205 -13.03 -10.01 -3.47
N ARG A 206 -12.59 -8.88 -4.04
CA ARG A 206 -11.70 -8.89 -5.21
C ARG A 206 -10.39 -9.62 -4.90
N ASP A 207 -9.72 -9.28 -3.80
CA ASP A 207 -8.45 -9.92 -3.43
C ASP A 207 -8.63 -11.42 -3.20
N THR A 208 -9.73 -11.82 -2.55
CA THR A 208 -10.08 -13.24 -2.36
C THR A 208 -10.22 -13.94 -3.70
N CYS A 209 -11.03 -13.38 -4.62
CA CYS A 209 -11.26 -13.97 -5.93
C CYS A 209 -9.99 -14.01 -6.79
N TYR A 210 -9.14 -12.98 -6.74
CA TYR A 210 -7.85 -12.96 -7.42
C TYR A 210 -6.95 -14.07 -6.91
N VAL A 211 -6.75 -14.13 -5.59
CA VAL A 211 -5.90 -15.15 -4.97
C VAL A 211 -6.41 -16.54 -5.30
N GLU A 212 -7.71 -16.80 -5.30
CA GLU A 212 -8.29 -18.11 -5.62
C GLU A 212 -8.16 -18.50 -7.08
N SER A 213 -8.34 -17.56 -8.00
CA SER A 213 -8.36 -17.86 -9.44
C SER A 213 -6.97 -18.06 -10.01
N TYR A 214 -5.95 -17.46 -9.40
CA TYR A 214 -4.56 -17.53 -9.85
C TYR A 214 -3.69 -18.44 -8.96
N LYS A 215 -4.29 -19.37 -8.20
CA LYS A 215 -3.53 -20.43 -7.49
C LYS A 215 -2.99 -21.45 -8.49
N TRP A 216 -1.77 -21.90 -8.24
CA TRP A 216 -1.08 -23.01 -8.89
C TRP A 216 -0.42 -23.91 -7.86
#